data_AF-A0A654FGZ5-F1
#
_entry.id   AF-A0A654FGZ5-F1
#
_cell.length_a   1.000
_cell.length_b   1.000
_cell.length_c   1.000
_cell.angle_alpha   90.00
_cell.angle_beta   90.00
_cell.angle_gamma   90.00
#
_symmetry.space_group_name_H-M   'P 1'
#
loop_
_entity.id
_entity.type
_entity.pdbx_description
1 polymer ?
#
loop_
_entity_poly.entity_id
_entity_poly.type
_entity_poly.pdbx_seq_one_letter_code
_entity_poly.pdbx_strand_id
1 'polypeptide(L)'
;MTMASITNSHLTLLFLISSTFIIFRLALEFSDVTAEAPDGFLPLAKKHVVIRNTVKNGEELNIHCKSSENNLGHIHLKHGHTWDFRFLVNISKSTKFRCHFWWYAGNKKFFNYWFDIFTVSRDDKPSGRYPVCQECIWDLSDYGPEGYICRINRDKSEPWCFPMDDEP
;
A
#
# COMPACT_ATOMS: atom_id res chain seq x y z
N MET A 1 -64.11 11.31 22.95
CA MET A 1 -63.27 11.08 21.76
C MET A 1 -62.83 12.43 21.23
N THR A 2 -61.60 12.85 21.51
CA THR A 2 -61.03 14.09 20.96
C THR A 2 -60.39 13.78 19.62
N MET A 3 -60.94 14.34 18.54
CA MET A 3 -60.33 14.29 17.19
C MET A 3 -59.19 15.30 17.15
N ALA A 4 -57.96 14.84 16.95
CA ALA A 4 -56.81 15.71 16.73
C ALA A 4 -56.91 16.33 15.33
N SER A 5 -56.90 17.67 15.24
CA SER A 5 -56.89 18.41 13.98
C SER A 5 -55.46 18.63 13.52
N ILE A 6 -55.09 18.05 12.37
CA ILE A 6 -53.78 18.25 11.75
C ILE A 6 -53.76 19.61 11.07
N THR A 7 -52.85 20.50 11.49
CA THR A 7 -52.67 21.83 10.90
C THR A 7 -51.79 21.76 9.65
N ASN A 8 -51.90 22.73 8.74
CA ASN A 8 -51.03 22.83 7.56
C ASN A 8 -49.53 22.82 7.91
N SER A 9 -49.16 23.41 9.05
CA SER A 9 -47.78 23.39 9.58
C SER A 9 -47.29 21.99 9.96
N HIS A 10 -48.19 21.13 10.43
CA HIS A 10 -47.89 19.75 10.77
C HIS A 10 -47.70 18.90 9.51
N LEU A 11 -48.47 19.18 8.45
CA LEU A 11 -48.30 18.57 7.13
C LEU A 11 -46.94 18.93 6.51
N THR A 12 -46.56 20.22 6.54
CA THR A 12 -45.27 20.67 6.00
C THR A 12 -44.08 20.06 6.74
N LEU A 13 -44.18 19.91 8.07
CA LEU A 13 -43.14 19.27 8.87
C LEU A 13 -42.99 17.79 8.51
N LEU A 14 -44.11 17.08 8.31
CA LEU A 14 -44.09 15.68 7.87
C LEU A 14 -43.46 15.52 6.47
N PHE A 15 -43.71 16.45 5.55
CA PHE A 15 -43.06 16.46 4.23
C PHE A 15 -41.55 16.67 4.32
N LEU A 16 -41.07 17.59 5.17
CA LEU A 16 -39.65 17.82 5.39
C LEU A 16 -38.96 16.61 6.03
N ILE A 17 -39.61 15.99 7.01
CA ILE A 17 -39.09 14.77 7.64
C ILE A 17 -39.02 13.64 6.61
N SER A 18 -40.08 13.42 5.83
CA SER A 18 -40.09 12.38 4.79
C SER A 18 -39.03 12.62 3.71
N SER A 19 -38.81 13.86 3.28
CA SER A 19 -37.82 14.16 2.26
C SER A 19 -36.39 13.95 2.77
N THR A 20 -36.09 14.33 4.03
CA THR A 20 -34.79 14.06 4.65
C THR A 20 -34.52 12.55 4.78
N PHE A 21 -35.52 11.76 5.15
CA PHE A 21 -35.39 10.30 5.19
C PHE A 21 -35.12 9.70 3.81
N ILE A 22 -35.78 10.19 2.75
CA ILE A 22 -35.53 9.73 1.37
C ILE A 22 -34.09 10.08 0.94
N ILE A 23 -33.62 11.30 1.21
CA ILE A 23 -32.25 11.73 0.90
C ILE A 23 -31.23 10.87 1.66
N PHE A 24 -31.48 10.60 2.94
CA PHE A 24 -30.59 9.76 3.76
C PHE A 24 -30.53 8.32 3.26
N ARG A 25 -31.65 7.76 2.79
CA ARG A 25 -31.71 6.41 2.19
C ARG A 25 -30.94 6.35 0.87
N LEU A 26 -31.11 7.35 0.00
CA LEU A 26 -30.34 7.47 -1.24
C LEU A 26 -28.83 7.57 -0.98
N ALA A 27 -28.41 8.32 0.04
CA ALA A 27 -27.00 8.44 0.43
C ALA A 27 -26.43 7.11 0.98
N LEU A 28 -27.23 6.36 1.75
CA LEU A 28 -26.87 5.03 2.25
C LEU A 28 -26.71 4.02 1.10
N GLU A 29 -27.62 4.01 0.12
CA GLU A 29 -27.50 3.16 -1.07
C GLU A 29 -26.28 3.52 -1.93
N PHE A 30 -25.93 4.80 -2.02
CA PHE A 30 -24.71 5.25 -2.70
C PHE A 30 -23.42 4.85 -1.97
N SER A 31 -23.49 4.63 -0.66
CA SER A 31 -22.35 4.23 0.16
C SER A 31 -22.00 2.75 -0.03
N ASP A 32 -22.97 1.91 -0.41
CA ASP A 32 -22.79 0.49 -0.70
C ASP A 32 -22.24 0.24 -2.12
N VAL A 33 -22.21 1.27 -2.98
CA VAL A 33 -21.46 1.21 -4.24
C VAL A 33 -19.98 1.34 -3.89
N THR A 34 -19.29 0.21 -3.80
CA THR A 34 -17.83 0.17 -3.90
C THR A 34 -17.42 0.68 -5.27
N ALA A 35 -17.29 2.00 -5.40
CA ALA A 35 -16.55 2.60 -6.50
C ALA A 35 -15.07 2.25 -6.30
N GLU A 36 -14.63 1.15 -6.90
CA GLU A 36 -13.20 0.90 -7.09
C GLU A 36 -12.69 1.97 -8.05
N ALA A 37 -12.19 3.07 -7.48
CA ALA A 37 -11.54 4.07 -8.29
C ALA A 37 -10.28 3.46 -8.92
N PRO A 38 -9.90 3.91 -10.12
CA PRO A 38 -8.66 3.46 -10.76
C PRO A 38 -7.47 3.67 -9.83
N ASP A 39 -6.61 2.67 -9.76
CA ASP A 39 -5.40 2.71 -8.95
C ASP A 39 -4.54 3.94 -9.25
N GLY A 40 -4.04 4.61 -8.19
CA GLY A 40 -3.21 5.82 -8.29
C GLY A 40 -3.95 7.13 -8.53
N PHE A 41 -5.28 7.11 -8.71
CA PHE A 41 -6.07 8.33 -8.87
C PHE A 41 -6.44 8.96 -7.52
N LEU A 42 -6.86 8.15 -6.55
CA LEU A 42 -7.37 8.64 -5.27
C LEU A 42 -6.28 9.08 -4.29
N PRO A 43 -6.49 10.17 -3.52
CA PRO A 43 -5.78 10.35 -2.25
C PRO A 43 -6.14 9.19 -1.31
N LEU A 44 -5.22 8.79 -0.43
CA LEU A 44 -5.42 7.66 0.50
C LEU A 44 -5.51 6.29 -0.17
N ALA A 45 -4.86 6.10 -1.34
CA ALA A 45 -4.77 4.79 -1.97
C ALA A 45 -4.16 3.76 -1.00
N LYS A 46 -4.85 2.62 -0.84
CA LYS A 46 -4.38 1.51 0.01
C LYS A 46 -3.26 0.78 -0.69
N LYS A 47 -2.17 0.56 0.04
CA LYS A 47 -0.99 -0.15 -0.45
C LYS A 47 -0.61 -1.29 0.47
N HIS A 48 -0.04 -2.31 -0.14
CA HIS A 48 0.45 -3.51 0.51
C HIS A 48 1.85 -3.81 -0.04
N VAL A 49 2.86 -3.67 0.81
CA VAL A 49 4.24 -4.02 0.45
C VAL A 49 4.53 -5.39 1.02
N VAL A 50 5.06 -6.27 0.17
CA VAL A 50 5.43 -7.64 0.49
C VAL A 50 6.90 -7.82 0.16
N ILE A 51 7.72 -8.17 1.14
CA ILE A 51 9.16 -8.45 0.96
C ILE A 51 9.39 -9.93 1.20
N ARG A 52 9.98 -10.62 0.22
CA ARG A 52 10.35 -12.03 0.33
C ARG A 52 11.85 -12.15 0.46
N ASN A 53 12.28 -12.95 1.43
CA ASN A 53 13.69 -13.31 1.53
C ASN A 53 14.00 -14.45 0.56
N THR A 54 14.51 -14.09 -0.61
CA THR A 54 14.97 -15.00 -1.68
C THR A 54 16.49 -14.94 -1.87
N VAL A 55 17.25 -14.50 -0.87
CA VAL A 55 18.72 -14.39 -1.00
C VAL A 55 19.33 -15.75 -1.30
N LYS A 56 20.17 -15.83 -2.34
CA LYS A 56 20.67 -17.10 -2.91
C LYS A 56 21.50 -17.95 -1.95
N ASN A 57 22.11 -17.34 -0.96
CA ASN A 57 22.92 -18.03 0.04
C ASN A 57 22.10 -18.68 1.16
N GLY A 58 20.76 -18.54 1.16
CA GLY A 58 19.89 -19.18 2.15
C GLY A 58 19.90 -18.51 3.52
N GLU A 59 20.51 -17.33 3.63
CA GLU A 59 20.75 -16.67 4.91
C GLU A 59 19.54 -15.85 5.40
N GLU A 60 19.53 -15.56 6.69
CA GLU A 60 18.53 -14.67 7.28
C GLU A 60 18.75 -13.22 6.83
N LEU A 61 17.68 -12.59 6.36
CA LEU A 61 17.69 -11.21 5.94
C LEU A 61 17.23 -10.30 7.08
N ASN A 62 18.04 -9.32 7.42
CA ASN A 62 17.65 -8.28 8.36
C ASN A 62 17.10 -7.09 7.59
N ILE A 63 15.98 -6.55 8.07
CA ILE A 63 15.25 -5.47 7.41
C ILE A 63 14.94 -4.39 8.44
N HIS A 64 15.22 -3.14 8.09
CA HIS A 64 14.73 -1.97 8.82
C HIS A 64 14.10 -0.97 7.86
N CYS A 65 12.79 -0.80 7.93
CA CYS A 65 12.05 0.10 7.05
C CYS A 65 11.49 1.29 7.82
N LYS A 66 11.58 2.48 7.20
CA LYS A 66 10.97 3.71 7.73
C LYS A 66 10.37 4.56 6.61
N SER A 67 9.31 5.28 6.93
CA SER A 67 8.84 6.45 6.18
C SER A 67 9.17 7.73 6.95
N SER A 68 8.74 8.88 6.43
CA SER A 68 8.82 10.16 7.16
C SER A 68 8.04 10.16 8.47
N GLU A 69 6.97 9.36 8.55
CA GLU A 69 6.01 9.36 9.66
C GLU A 69 6.07 8.08 10.50
N ASN A 70 6.42 6.95 9.88
CA ASN A 70 6.30 5.63 10.51
C ASN A 70 7.62 4.86 10.46
N ASN A 71 8.11 4.45 11.63
CA ASN A 71 9.17 3.45 11.72
C ASN A 71 8.53 2.06 11.87
N LEU A 72 8.85 1.13 10.96
CA LEU A 72 8.27 -0.22 10.94
C LEU A 72 9.07 -1.22 11.80
N GLY A 73 10.20 -0.78 12.38
CA GLY A 73 11.01 -1.58 13.29
C GLY A 73 12.06 -2.44 12.57
N HIS A 74 12.69 -3.32 13.34
CA HIS A 74 13.72 -4.27 12.88
C HIS A 74 13.12 -5.65 12.73
N ILE A 75 13.29 -6.26 11.55
CA ILE A 75 12.73 -7.57 11.21
C ILE A 75 13.86 -8.53 10.85
N HIS A 76 13.82 -9.72 11.43
CA HIS A 76 14.70 -10.84 11.10
C HIS A 76 13.88 -11.83 10.27
N LEU A 77 14.15 -11.89 8.97
CA LEU A 77 13.34 -12.64 8.01
C LEU A 77 14.12 -13.85 7.52
N LYS A 78 13.69 -15.04 7.98
CA LYS A 78 14.28 -16.32 7.54
C LYS A 78 14.18 -16.50 6.03
N HIS A 79 15.11 -17.25 5.46
CA HIS A 79 15.07 -17.59 4.03
C HIS A 79 13.76 -18.29 3.65
N GLY A 80 13.22 -17.95 2.47
CA GLY A 80 11.94 -18.43 1.97
C GLY A 80 10.71 -17.85 2.67
N HIS A 81 10.88 -17.01 3.70
CA HIS A 81 9.77 -16.36 4.40
C HIS A 81 9.47 -14.97 3.81
N THR A 82 8.29 -14.48 4.15
CA THR A 82 7.77 -13.19 3.71
C THR A 82 7.46 -12.31 4.91
N TRP A 83 7.73 -11.01 4.80
CA TRP A 83 7.25 -9.98 5.70
C TRP A 83 6.50 -8.92 4.91
N ASP A 84 5.39 -8.42 5.45
CA ASP A 84 4.54 -7.47 4.77
C ASP A 84 3.97 -6.40 5.70
N PHE A 85 3.58 -5.28 5.11
CA PHE A 85 2.87 -4.22 5.81
C PHE A 85 1.93 -3.46 4.87
N ARG A 86 0.90 -2.85 5.45
CA ARG A 86 -0.12 -2.09 4.72
C ARG A 86 -0.19 -0.65 5.22
N PHE A 87 -0.48 0.26 4.32
CA PHE A 87 -0.59 1.69 4.62
C PHE A 87 -1.52 2.39 3.62
N LEU A 88 -1.84 3.65 3.91
CA LEU A 88 -2.53 4.56 3.01
C LEU A 88 -1.53 5.62 2.51
N VAL A 89 -1.57 5.92 1.21
CA VAL A 89 -0.79 7.03 0.65
C VAL A 89 -1.31 8.36 1.22
N ASN A 90 -0.41 9.23 1.68
CA ASN A 90 -0.80 10.52 2.25
C ASN A 90 -1.47 11.43 1.20
N ILE A 91 -2.25 12.40 1.67
CA ILE A 91 -3.03 13.30 0.80
C ILE A 91 -2.12 14.11 -0.13
N SER A 92 -0.90 14.43 0.32
CA SER A 92 0.11 15.14 -0.46
C SER A 92 0.82 14.30 -1.53
N LYS A 93 0.46 13.01 -1.69
CA LYS A 93 1.07 12.08 -2.66
C LYS A 93 2.60 12.04 -2.57
N SER A 94 3.14 12.12 -1.35
CA SER A 94 4.57 12.15 -1.04
C SER A 94 5.07 10.94 -0.24
N THR A 95 4.18 9.97 0.02
CA THR A 95 4.54 8.77 0.79
C THR A 95 5.73 8.02 0.16
N LYS A 96 6.72 7.74 1.00
CA LYS A 96 7.92 6.98 0.66
C LYS A 96 8.29 6.09 1.85
N PHE A 97 8.65 4.84 1.57
CA PHE A 97 9.27 3.94 2.54
C PHE A 97 10.66 3.58 2.04
N ARG A 98 11.66 3.86 2.86
CA ARG A 98 13.05 3.45 2.61
C ARG A 98 13.44 2.36 3.59
N CYS A 99 13.98 1.28 3.05
CA CYS A 99 14.38 0.10 3.79
C CYS A 99 15.88 -0.08 3.71
N HIS A 100 16.44 -0.50 4.82
CA HIS A 100 17.80 -0.96 4.98
C HIS A 100 17.78 -2.48 5.08
N PHE A 101 18.59 -3.14 4.24
CA PHE A 101 18.70 -4.58 4.13
C PHE A 101 20.14 -4.99 4.43
N TRP A 102 20.33 -5.96 5.32
CA TRP A 102 21.65 -6.53 5.54
C TRP A 102 21.62 -8.01 5.90
N TRP A 103 22.65 -8.72 5.46
CA TRP A 103 22.84 -10.14 5.75
C TRP A 103 24.33 -10.51 5.58
N TYR A 104 24.70 -11.66 6.13
CA TYR A 104 26.02 -12.24 5.92
C TYR A 104 25.94 -13.32 4.85
N ALA A 105 27.02 -13.55 4.11
CA ALA A 105 27.24 -14.84 3.45
C ALA A 105 28.27 -15.65 4.21
N GLY A 106 28.16 -16.99 4.13
CA GLY A 106 28.99 -17.95 4.87
C GLY A 106 30.52 -17.77 4.74
N ASN A 107 31.02 -16.97 3.79
CA ASN A 107 32.42 -16.55 3.69
C ASN A 107 32.76 -15.26 4.48
N LYS A 108 31.90 -14.83 5.42
CA LYS A 108 31.98 -13.55 6.16
C LYS A 108 31.83 -12.29 5.30
N LYS A 109 31.39 -12.41 4.04
CA LYS A 109 31.02 -11.23 3.25
C LYS A 109 29.75 -10.62 3.84
N PHE A 110 29.79 -9.32 4.10
CA PHE A 110 28.66 -8.56 4.62
C PHE A 110 28.01 -7.79 3.47
N PHE A 111 26.70 -7.93 3.32
CA PHE A 111 25.90 -7.21 2.34
C PHE A 111 25.04 -6.20 3.08
N ASN A 112 24.98 -5.00 2.54
CA ASN A 112 24.43 -3.84 3.23
C ASN A 112 23.91 -2.83 2.22
N TYR A 113 22.59 -2.74 2.10
CA TYR A 113 21.95 -1.98 1.03
C TYR A 113 20.75 -1.19 1.50
N TRP A 114 20.48 -0.08 0.83
CA TRP A 114 19.28 0.72 1.02
C TRP A 114 18.44 0.72 -0.26
N PHE A 115 17.12 0.72 -0.07
CA PHE A 115 16.20 0.80 -1.20
C PHE A 115 14.90 1.48 -0.81
N ASP A 116 14.39 2.29 -1.71
CA ASP A 116 13.03 2.82 -1.61
C ASP A 116 12.03 1.72 -1.98
N ILE A 117 11.61 0.94 -1.00
CA ILE A 117 10.67 -0.18 -1.21
C ILE A 117 9.31 0.30 -1.74
N PHE A 118 8.97 1.55 -1.47
CA PHE A 118 7.81 2.21 -2.03
C PHE A 118 8.06 3.70 -2.25
N THR A 119 7.71 4.20 -3.43
CA THR A 119 7.55 5.64 -3.68
C THR A 119 6.28 5.88 -4.49
N VAL A 120 5.54 6.95 -4.16
CA VAL A 120 4.36 7.33 -4.97
C VAL A 120 4.73 7.57 -6.43
N SER A 121 5.90 8.17 -6.70
CA SER A 121 6.33 8.49 -8.06
C SER A 121 6.59 7.26 -8.94
N ARG A 122 7.04 6.14 -8.35
CA ARG A 122 7.28 4.87 -9.06
C ARG A 122 6.07 3.94 -9.03
N ASP A 123 5.42 3.81 -7.88
CA ASP A 123 4.51 2.70 -7.58
C ASP A 123 3.03 3.09 -7.55
N ASP A 124 2.72 4.39 -7.58
CA ASP A 124 1.35 4.91 -7.48
C ASP A 124 1.06 6.05 -8.47
N LYS A 125 1.69 5.99 -9.66
CA LYS A 125 1.51 6.96 -10.73
C LYS A 125 1.01 6.27 -12.02
N PRO A 126 -0.27 6.44 -12.41
CA PRO A 126 -0.83 5.79 -13.62
C PRO A 126 -0.11 6.16 -14.92
N SER A 127 0.39 7.40 -15.01
CA SER A 127 1.20 7.89 -16.14
C SER A 127 2.70 7.65 -15.95
N GLY A 128 3.09 6.82 -14.99
CA GLY A 128 4.47 6.47 -14.69
C GLY A 128 5.06 5.49 -15.69
N ARG A 129 6.39 5.35 -15.64
CA ARG A 129 7.12 4.33 -16.43
C ARG A 129 6.77 2.90 -16.00
N TYR A 130 6.44 2.72 -14.73
CA TYR A 130 6.16 1.42 -14.12
C TYR A 130 4.68 1.33 -13.80
N PRO A 131 4.07 0.13 -13.90
CA PRO A 131 2.67 -0.03 -13.55
C PRO A 131 2.47 0.25 -12.06
N VAL A 132 1.30 0.81 -11.74
CA VAL A 132 0.84 1.01 -10.37
C VAL A 132 0.71 -0.35 -9.69
N CYS A 133 1.20 -0.47 -8.46
CA CYS A 133 0.99 -1.66 -7.64
C CYS A 133 0.12 -1.32 -6.43
N GLN A 134 -1.03 -2.00 -6.29
CA GLN A 134 -1.75 -2.06 -5.00
C GLN A 134 -0.99 -2.97 -4.04
N GLU A 135 -0.56 -4.13 -4.53
CA GLU A 135 0.33 -5.07 -3.86
C GLU A 135 1.69 -5.06 -4.57
N CYS A 136 2.70 -4.53 -3.90
CA CYS A 136 4.06 -4.42 -4.41
C CYS A 136 4.89 -5.55 -3.80
N ILE A 137 5.10 -6.63 -4.56
CA ILE A 137 5.85 -7.82 -4.13
C ILE A 137 7.30 -7.68 -4.56
N TRP A 138 8.22 -7.76 -3.60
CA TRP A 138 9.65 -7.58 -3.80
C TRP A 138 10.44 -8.82 -3.37
N ASP A 139 11.29 -9.30 -4.27
CA ASP A 139 12.19 -10.42 -4.03
C ASP A 139 13.63 -9.90 -3.99
N LEU A 140 14.35 -10.20 -2.90
CA LEU A 140 15.78 -9.96 -2.82
C LEU A 140 16.53 -11.04 -3.62
N SER A 141 16.73 -10.73 -4.89
CA SER A 141 17.83 -11.26 -5.69
C SER A 141 17.74 -12.75 -6.10
N ASP A 142 16.55 -13.30 -6.37
CA ASP A 142 16.47 -14.55 -7.14
C ASP A 142 16.87 -14.31 -8.62
N TYR A 143 16.54 -13.11 -9.16
CA TYR A 143 16.63 -12.78 -10.58
C TYR A 143 17.70 -11.75 -10.99
N GLY A 144 18.49 -11.17 -10.07
CA GLY A 144 19.41 -10.05 -10.35
C GLY A 144 20.89 -10.28 -10.01
N PRO A 145 21.81 -9.43 -10.52
CA PRO A 145 23.18 -9.33 -10.00
C PRO A 145 23.16 -8.80 -8.56
N GLU A 146 24.26 -9.01 -7.84
CA GLU A 146 24.43 -8.49 -6.47
C GLU A 146 24.08 -7.00 -6.41
N GLY A 147 23.33 -6.59 -5.37
CA GLY A 147 22.88 -5.20 -5.21
C GLY A 147 21.58 -4.86 -5.96
N TYR A 148 20.82 -5.83 -6.47
CA TYR A 148 19.51 -5.57 -7.08
C TYR A 148 18.35 -6.20 -6.29
N ILE A 149 17.18 -5.55 -6.38
CA ILE A 149 15.91 -6.05 -5.85
C ILE A 149 14.85 -5.97 -6.96
N CYS A 150 13.98 -6.97 -7.04
CA CYS A 150 13.04 -7.12 -8.15
C CYS A 150 11.59 -7.11 -7.69
N ARG A 151 10.76 -6.33 -8.37
CA ARG A 151 9.31 -6.32 -8.20
C ARG A 151 8.68 -7.40 -9.07
N ILE A 152 8.07 -8.40 -8.44
CA ILE A 152 7.51 -9.58 -9.11
C ILE A 152 6.05 -9.35 -9.45
N ASN A 153 5.63 -9.80 -10.64
CA ASN A 153 4.22 -9.80 -11.05
C ASN A 153 3.59 -11.18 -10.76
N ARG A 154 2.35 -11.20 -10.26
CA ARG A 154 1.64 -12.46 -9.94
C ARG A 154 1.34 -13.33 -11.16
N ASP A 155 1.18 -12.70 -12.31
CA ASP A 155 1.01 -13.36 -13.60
C ASP A 155 2.30 -13.99 -14.13
N LYS A 156 3.41 -13.89 -13.38
CA LYS A 156 4.75 -14.38 -13.72
C LYS A 156 5.35 -13.70 -14.97
N SER A 157 4.81 -12.55 -15.37
CA SER A 157 5.46 -11.71 -16.37
C SER A 157 6.80 -11.17 -15.85
N GLU A 158 7.64 -10.70 -16.78
CA GLU A 158 9.00 -10.24 -16.50
C GLU A 158 9.05 -9.25 -15.31
N PRO A 159 9.88 -9.50 -14.29
CA PRO A 159 9.96 -8.65 -13.11
C PRO A 159 10.66 -7.32 -13.40
N TRP A 160 10.35 -6.32 -12.58
CA TRP A 160 11.02 -5.01 -12.64
C TRP A 160 12.15 -4.95 -11.62
N CYS A 161 13.40 -5.02 -12.07
CA CYS A 161 14.56 -5.00 -11.18
C CYS A 161 15.21 -3.62 -11.09
N PHE A 162 15.65 -3.28 -9.88
CA PHE A 162 16.22 -1.98 -9.55
C PHE A 162 17.52 -2.15 -8.76
N PRO A 163 18.54 -1.30 -9.00
CA PRO A 163 19.70 -1.27 -8.14
C PRO A 163 19.31 -0.76 -6.75
N MET A 164 19.99 -1.28 -5.74
CA MET A 164 19.96 -0.80 -4.38
C MET A 164 21.18 0.10 -4.15
N ASP A 165 21.06 1.00 -3.18
CA ASP A 165 22.08 1.97 -2.82
C ASP A 165 23.03 1.38 -1.77
N ASP A 166 24.32 1.70 -1.84
CA ASP A 166 25.32 1.33 -0.83
C ASP A 166 25.30 2.27 0.39
N GLU A 167 24.52 3.36 0.33
CA GLU A 167 24.39 4.38 1.36
C GLU A 167 22.92 4.81 1.58
N PRO A 168 22.59 5.36 2.77
CA PRO A 168 21.23 5.78 3.12
C PRO A 168 20.58 6.84 2.24
#